data_AF-A0A518JZH0-F1
#
_entry.id   AF-A0A518JZH0-F1
#
_cell.length_a   1.000
_cell.length_b   1.000
_cell.length_c   1.000
_cell.angle_alpha   90.00
_cell.angle_beta   90.00
_cell.angle_gamma   90.00
#
_symmetry.space_group_name_H-M   'P 1'
#
loop_
_entity.id
_entity.type
_entity.pdbx_description
1 polymer ?
#
loop_
_entity_poly.entity_id
_entity_poly.type
_entity_poly.pdbx_seq_one_letter_code
_entity_poly.pdbx_strand_id
1 'polypeptide(L)' 'MTSEFATTNVYTIRQIDSHKTVLSEKQVEAVSSEAAAKQLKQVVDETDKIEVTLNGETVNEMGVSYWKQRIRRR' A
#
# COMPACT_ATOMS: atom_id res chain seq x y z
N MET A 1 20.71 13.00 -20.29
CA MET A 1 19.26 12.76 -20.09
C MET A 1 19.08 11.29 -19.75
N THR A 2 19.15 10.92 -18.48
CA THR A 2 18.86 9.55 -18.01
C THR A 2 17.35 9.42 -17.85
N SER A 3 16.67 8.98 -18.90
CA SER A 3 15.33 8.40 -18.73
C SER A 3 15.50 7.03 -18.12
N GLU A 4 15.65 6.97 -16.80
CA GLU A 4 15.36 5.78 -16.03
C GLU A 4 13.86 5.53 -16.19
N PHE A 5 13.49 4.63 -17.11
CA PHE A 5 12.16 4.03 -17.09
C PHE A 5 12.08 3.27 -15.77
N ALA A 6 11.54 3.91 -14.74
CA ALA A 6 11.22 3.22 -13.51
C ALA A 6 10.20 2.15 -13.86
N THR A 7 10.64 0.89 -13.95
CA THR A 7 9.77 -0.24 -14.26
C THR A 7 8.68 -0.30 -13.19
N THR A 8 7.45 -0.02 -13.60
CA THR A 8 6.30 -0.15 -12.72
C THR A 8 5.98 -1.63 -12.54
N ASN A 9 5.68 -2.01 -11.30
CA ASN A 9 5.16 -3.33 -10.98
C ASN A 9 3.70 -3.19 -10.50
N VAL A 10 2.94 -4.27 -10.64
CA VAL A 10 1.58 -4.35 -10.07
C VAL A 10 1.69 -4.80 -8.62
N TYR A 11 1.42 -3.88 -7.70
CA TYR A 11 1.34 -4.14 -6.27
C TYR A 11 -0.12 -4.33 -5.86
N THR A 12 -0.34 -5.12 -4.83
CA THR A 12 -1.66 -5.29 -4.22
C THR A 12 -1.64 -4.69 -2.82
N ILE A 13 -2.46 -3.68 -2.60
CA ILE A 13 -2.66 -3.04 -1.30
C ILE A 13 -3.83 -3.72 -0.60
N ARG A 14 -3.58 -4.32 0.56
CA ARG A 14 -4.57 -4.92 1.43
C ARG A 14 -4.74 -4.07 2.68
N GLN A 15 -5.99 -3.89 3.06
CA GLN A 15 -6.41 -3.20 4.26
C GLN A 15 -6.94 -4.25 5.21
N ILE A 16 -6.31 -4.35 6.38
CA ILE A 16 -6.50 -5.45 7.32
C ILE A 16 -6.97 -4.86 8.66
N ASP A 17 -7.99 -5.47 9.26
CA ASP A 17 -8.48 -5.10 10.58
C ASP A 17 -7.60 -5.67 11.72
N SER A 18 -7.99 -5.39 12.97
CA SER A 18 -7.30 -5.94 14.15
C SER A 18 -7.45 -7.46 14.33
N HIS A 19 -8.41 -8.08 13.64
CA HIS A 19 -8.67 -9.53 13.63
C HIS A 19 -7.94 -10.27 12.50
N LYS A 20 -7.09 -9.57 11.73
CA LYS A 20 -6.40 -10.09 10.53
C LYS A 20 -7.32 -10.40 9.35
N THR A 21 -8.52 -9.81 9.33
CA THR A 21 -9.45 -9.89 8.21
C THR A 21 -9.07 -8.85 7.16
N VAL A 22 -8.98 -9.27 5.89
CA VAL A 22 -8.83 -8.33 4.77
C VAL A 22 -10.18 -7.67 4.52
N LEU A 23 -10.29 -6.39 4.88
CA LEU A 23 -11.48 -5.56 4.66
C LEU A 23 -11.57 -5.06 3.22
N SER A 24 -10.43 -4.81 2.59
CA SER A 24 -10.35 -4.31 1.22
C SER A 24 -9.01 -4.67 0.59
N GLU A 25 -9.06 -4.99 -0.70
CA GLU A 25 -7.88 -5.25 -1.52
C GLU A 25 -7.96 -4.41 -2.80
N LYS A 26 -6.84 -3.83 -3.21
CA LYS A 26 -6.74 -3.05 -4.45
C LYS A 26 -5.38 -3.23 -5.13
N GLN A 27 -5.41 -3.55 -6.41
CA GLN A 27 -4.20 -3.56 -7.24
C GLN A 27 -3.87 -2.16 -7.77
N VAL A 28 -2.59 -1.80 -7.76
CA VAL A 28 -2.07 -0.53 -8.28
C VAL A 28 -0.73 -0.76 -8.98
N GLU A 29 -0.51 -0.04 -10.07
CA GLU A 29 0.80 0.03 -10.71
C GLU A 29 1.63 1.09 -10.02
N ALA A 30 2.81 0.73 -9.54
CA ALA A 30 3.72 1.67 -8.90
C ALA A 30 5.17 1.31 -9.17
N VAL A 31 6.06 2.29 -9.00
CA VAL A 31 7.51 2.10 -9.12
C VAL A 31 8.13 1.49 -7.85
N SER A 32 7.40 1.49 -6.74
CA SER A 32 7.82 0.92 -5.46
C SER A 32 6.62 0.63 -4.55
N SER A 33 6.83 -0.17 -3.50
CA SER A 33 5.80 -0.47 -2.50
C SER A 33 5.33 0.78 -1.74
N GLU A 34 6.21 1.75 -1.50
CA GLU A 34 5.84 3.04 -0.90
C GLU A 34 4.98 3.88 -1.87
N ALA A 35 5.36 3.92 -3.16
CA ALA A 35 4.56 4.61 -4.17
C ALA A 35 3.17 3.97 -4.32
N ALA A 36 3.07 2.64 -4.22
CA ALA A 36 1.80 1.94 -4.16
C ALA A 36 0.98 2.39 -2.94
N ALA A 37 1.57 2.36 -1.74
CA ALA A 37 0.89 2.80 -0.52
C ALA A 37 0.41 4.27 -0.60
N LYS A 38 1.13 5.16 -1.30
CA LYS A 38 0.71 6.56 -1.53
C LYS A 38 -0.52 6.69 -2.44
N GLN A 39 -0.74 5.73 -3.34
CA GLN A 39 -1.93 5.73 -4.20
C GLN A 39 -3.22 5.37 -3.46
N LEU A 40 -3.12 4.83 -2.25
CA LEU A 40 -4.28 4.57 -1.41
C LEU A 40 -4.94 5.92 -1.02
N LYS A 41 -6.13 6.19 -1.57
CA LYS A 41 -6.81 7.48 -1.35
C LYS A 41 -7.70 7.51 -0.11
N GLN A 42 -7.98 6.39 0.51
CA GLN A 42 -8.78 6.32 1.72
C GLN A 42 -8.52 4.97 2.35
N VAL A 43 -8.67 4.91 3.67
CA VAL A 43 -8.70 3.64 4.39
C VAL A 43 -10.14 3.30 4.74
N VAL A 44 -10.50 2.03 4.66
CA VAL A 44 -11.79 1.55 5.17
C VAL A 44 -11.80 1.74 6.69
N ASP A 45 -12.96 2.04 7.24
CA ASP A 45 -13.12 2.08 8.69
C ASP A 45 -12.70 0.73 9.30
N GLU A 46 -12.24 0.74 10.55
CA GLU A 46 -11.73 -0.46 11.25
C GLU A 46 -10.41 -1.05 10.69
N THR A 47 -9.86 -0.48 9.61
CA THR A 47 -8.52 -0.86 9.15
C THR A 47 -7.48 -0.51 10.23
N ASP A 48 -6.76 -1.52 10.70
CA ASP A 48 -5.65 -1.39 11.65
C ASP A 48 -4.31 -1.34 10.91
N LYS A 49 -4.18 -2.14 9.84
CA LYS A 49 -2.94 -2.30 9.06
C LYS A 49 -3.17 -2.19 7.56
N ILE A 50 -2.13 -1.72 6.88
CA ILE A 50 -2.01 -1.73 5.42
C ILE A 50 -0.84 -2.63 5.06
N GLU A 51 -1.11 -3.62 4.24
CA GLU A 51 -0.13 -4.54 3.68
C GLU A 51 -0.01 -4.27 2.18
N VAL A 52 1.21 -4.19 1.67
CA VAL A 52 1.49 -4.09 0.24
C VAL A 52 2.20 -5.36 -0.16
N THR A 53 1.60 -6.10 -1.09
CA THR A 53 2.18 -7.32 -1.63
C THR A 53 2.60 -7.12 -3.08
N LEU A 54 3.65 -7.84 -3.50
CA LEU A 54 4.10 -7.95 -4.87
C LEU A 54 4.20 -9.44 -5.20
N ASN A 55 3.52 -9.91 -6.24
CA ASN A 55 3.50 -11.33 -6.61
C ASN A 55 3.07 -12.26 -5.45
N GLY A 56 2.22 -11.78 -4.54
CA GLY A 56 1.74 -12.52 -3.37
C GLY A 56 2.65 -12.47 -2.14
N GLU A 57 3.83 -11.85 -2.23
CA GLU A 57 4.74 -11.65 -1.10
C GLU A 57 4.57 -10.26 -0.48
N THR A 58 4.50 -10.19 0.85
CA THR A 58 4.44 -8.91 1.58
C THR A 58 5.78 -8.20 1.49
N VAL A 59 5.78 -7.09 0.76
CA VAL A 59 6.97 -6.23 0.56
C VAL A 59 6.95 -4.99 1.45
N ASN A 60 5.79 -4.65 2.02
CA ASN A 60 5.65 -3.56 2.97
C ASN A 60 4.45 -3.80 3.88
N GLU A 61 4.60 -3.59 5.18
CA GLU A 61 3.51 -3.63 6.15
C GLU A 61 3.62 -2.40 7.05
N MET A 62 2.50 -1.73 7.29
CA MET A 62 2.45 -0.58 8.17
C MET A 62 1.10 -0.42 8.85
N GLY A 63 1.10 0.11 10.08
CA GLY A 63 -0.13 0.50 10.75
C GLY A 63 -0.79 1.69 10.06
N VAL A 64 -2.13 1.74 10.06
CA VAL A 64 -2.90 2.84 9.46
C VAL A 64 -2.52 4.19 10.06
N SER A 65 -2.23 4.25 11.37
CA SER A 65 -1.75 5.46 12.03
C SER A 65 -0.43 5.97 11.42
N TYR A 66 0.52 5.07 11.16
CA TYR A 66 1.78 5.41 10.50
C TYR A 66 1.55 5.87 9.06
N TRP A 67 0.71 5.14 8.32
CA TRP A 67 0.37 5.50 6.95
C TRP A 67 -0.26 6.89 6.84
N LYS A 68 -1.25 7.21 7.69
CA LYS A 68 -1.88 8.54 7.76
C LYS A 68 -0.84 9.62 8.06
N GLN A 69 0.11 9.35 8.95
CA GLN A 69 1.10 10.33 9.39
C GLN A 69 2.28 10.53 8.44
N ARG A 70 2.72 9.49 7.72
CA ARG A 70 4.01 9.48 6.99
C ARG A 70 3.85 9.26 5.49
N ILE A 71 2.88 8.46 5.08
CA ILE A 71 2.68 8.10 3.68
C ILE A 71 1.71 9.07 3.00
N ARG A 72 0.58 9.34 3.66
CA ARG A 72 -0.46 10.26 3.17
C ARG A 72 -0.25 11.70 3.64
N ARG A 73 0.99 12.11 3.93
CA ARG A 73 1.27 13.55 4.14
C ARG A 73 0.90 14.26 2.84
N ARG A 74 -0.04 15.21 2.94
CA ARG A 74 -0.61 16.01 1.85
C ARG A 74 0.35 16.26 0.69
#